data_AF-A0A151XY41-F1
#
_entry.id   AF-A0A151XY41-F1
#
_cell.length_a   1.000
_cell.length_b   1.000
_cell.length_c   1.000
_cell.angle_alpha   90.00
_cell.angle_beta   90.00
_cell.angle_gamma   90.00
#
_symmetry.space_group_name_H-M   'P 1'
#
loop_
_entity.id
_entity.type
_entity.pdbx_description
1 polymer ?
#
loop_
_entity_poly.entity_id
_entity_poly.type
_entity_poly.pdbx_seq_one_letter_code
_entity_poly.pdbx_strand_id
1 'polypeptide(L)'
;MYDYLISFMGGLLLGAAVVGYLYVHGRIAGVSGLVAQILNPQTIFKTPAIWFMSGLIIIPFIYGRFVQPEIELNASPLMMIIAGLLVGFGTRLGSGCTSGHGICGISRLSKRSILATMSFMFAGFVTVYMIRHVTGAF
;
A
#
# COMPACT_ATOMS: atom_id res chain seq x y z
N MET A 1 -2.72 9.16 24.13
CA MET A 1 -2.32 10.60 24.18
C MET A 1 -0.94 10.88 23.54
N TYR A 2 -0.47 10.01 22.63
CA TYR A 2 0.66 10.30 21.71
C TYR A 2 0.38 9.80 20.28
N ASP A 3 -0.89 9.57 19.95
CA ASP A 3 -1.30 8.86 18.72
C ASP A 3 -0.97 9.68 17.46
N TYR A 4 -1.07 11.00 17.54
CA TYR A 4 -0.62 11.92 16.51
C TYR A 4 0.90 11.92 16.32
N LEU A 5 1.66 11.83 17.42
CA LEU A 5 3.12 11.80 17.37
C LEU A 5 3.62 10.52 16.69
N ILE A 6 3.04 9.36 17.05
CA ILE A 6 3.36 8.07 16.45
C ILE A 6 2.99 8.07 14.96
N SER A 7 1.83 8.61 14.60
CA SER A 7 1.40 8.74 13.20
C SER A 7 2.35 9.64 12.39
N PHE A 8 2.79 10.76 12.97
CA PHE A 8 3.74 11.67 12.34
C PHE A 8 5.12 11.01 12.16
N MET A 9 5.64 10.32 13.19
CA MET A 9 6.88 9.56 13.10
C MET A 9 6.80 8.44 12.06
N GLY A 10 5.68 7.71 12.00
CA GLY A 10 5.44 6.71 10.97
C GLY A 10 5.44 7.31 9.56
N GLY A 11 4.80 8.47 9.39
CA GLY A 11 4.83 9.22 8.13
C GLY A 11 6.23 9.66 7.72
N LEU A 12 7.04 10.16 8.67
CA LEU A 12 8.44 10.51 8.44
C LEU A 12 9.29 9.29 8.02
N LEU A 13 9.10 8.15 8.68
CA LEU A 13 9.80 6.91 8.35
C LEU A 13 9.46 6.41 6.94
N LEU A 14 8.17 6.44 6.57
CA LEU A 14 7.73 6.11 5.22
C LEU A 14 8.32 7.07 4.19
N GLY A 15 8.32 8.38 4.47
CA GLY A 15 8.93 9.39 3.63
C GLY A 15 10.43 9.16 3.42
N ALA A 16 11.18 8.92 4.50
CA ALA A 16 12.60 8.63 4.46
C ALA A 16 12.90 7.35 3.65
N ALA A 17 12.11 6.29 3.84
CA ALA A 17 12.28 5.03 3.11
C ALA A 17 12.03 5.21 1.59
N VAL A 18 10.97 5.93 1.22
CA VAL A 18 10.62 6.19 -0.18
C VAL A 18 11.64 7.10 -0.87
N VAL A 19 12.07 8.16 -0.19
CA VAL A 19 13.10 9.08 -0.70
C VAL A 19 14.44 8.35 -0.82
N GLY A 20 14.83 7.57 0.17
CA GLY A 20 16.04 6.75 0.12
C GLY A 20 16.02 5.78 -1.05
N TYR A 21 14.90 5.07 -1.27
CA TYR A 21 14.73 4.19 -2.42
C TYR A 21 14.86 4.95 -3.76
N LEU A 22 14.30 6.15 -3.85
CA LEU A 22 14.41 7.02 -5.03
C LEU A 22 15.86 7.46 -5.28
N TYR A 23 16.60 7.87 -4.26
CA TYR A 23 17.99 8.32 -4.40
C TYR A 23 18.95 7.18 -4.75
N VAL A 24 18.78 6.01 -4.12
CA VAL A 24 19.68 4.87 -4.34
C VAL A 24 19.43 4.19 -5.68
N HIS A 25 18.16 4.10 -6.10
CA HIS A 25 17.79 3.30 -7.28
C HIS A 25 17.22 4.11 -8.45
N GLY A 26 17.02 5.42 -8.29
CA GLY A 26 16.48 6.30 -9.33
C GLY A 26 15.02 6.00 -9.71
N ARG A 27 14.30 5.23 -8.89
CA ARG A 27 12.93 4.77 -9.17
C ARG A 27 11.98 5.12 -8.05
N ILE A 28 10.73 5.35 -8.40
CA ILE A 28 9.66 5.62 -7.45
C ILE A 28 9.25 4.32 -6.74
N ALA A 29 9.12 4.37 -5.42
CA ALA A 29 8.65 3.23 -4.62
C ALA A 29 7.13 3.03 -4.76
N GLY A 30 6.72 2.01 -5.51
CA GLY A 30 5.32 1.61 -5.65
C GLY A 30 5.15 0.13 -5.37
N VAL A 31 4.42 -0.25 -4.32
CA VAL A 31 4.30 -1.66 -3.87
C VAL A 31 3.76 -2.54 -5.00
N SER A 32 2.72 -2.12 -5.73
CA SER A 32 2.21 -2.88 -6.89
C SER A 32 3.27 -3.07 -7.99
N GLY A 33 4.13 -2.07 -8.22
CA GLY A 33 5.23 -2.16 -9.18
C GLY A 33 6.38 -3.06 -8.69
N LEU A 34 6.64 -3.08 -7.39
CA LEU A 34 7.66 -3.96 -6.78
C LEU A 34 7.19 -5.43 -6.80
N VAL A 35 5.91 -5.67 -6.48
CA VAL A 35 5.30 -7.00 -6.61
C VAL A 35 5.39 -7.49 -8.06
N ALA A 36 5.05 -6.65 -9.04
CA ALA A 36 5.18 -7.01 -10.46
C ALA A 36 6.64 -7.32 -10.88
N GLN A 37 7.63 -6.65 -10.29
CA GLN A 37 9.05 -6.93 -10.54
C GLN A 37 9.51 -8.27 -9.94
N ILE A 38 8.96 -8.66 -8.79
CA ILE A 38 9.26 -9.96 -8.18
C ILE A 38 8.60 -11.10 -8.96
N LEU A 39 7.37 -10.91 -9.42
CA LEU A 39 6.65 -11.92 -10.19
C LEU A 39 7.22 -12.16 -11.60
N ASN A 40 8.08 -11.27 -12.08
CA ASN A 40 8.71 -11.37 -13.38
C ASN A 40 10.15 -11.94 -13.23
N PRO A 41 10.42 -13.16 -13.74
CA PRO A 41 11.72 -13.84 -13.61
C PRO A 41 12.91 -13.07 -14.18
N GLN A 42 12.67 -12.19 -15.16
CA GLN A 42 13.72 -11.39 -15.77
C GLN A 42 14.13 -10.20 -14.89
N THR A 43 13.26 -9.73 -13.99
CA THR A 43 13.50 -8.56 -13.13
C THR A 43 13.74 -8.88 -11.67
N ILE A 44 13.36 -10.08 -11.21
CA ILE A 44 13.42 -10.48 -9.80
C ILE A 44 14.81 -10.27 -9.17
N PHE A 45 15.88 -10.77 -9.80
CA PHE A 45 17.27 -10.63 -9.28
C PHE A 45 17.99 -9.35 -9.74
N LYS A 46 17.40 -8.58 -10.65
CA LYS A 46 18.00 -7.36 -11.20
C LYS A 46 17.50 -6.09 -10.53
N THR A 47 16.53 -6.20 -9.64
CA THR A 47 15.89 -5.07 -8.98
C THR A 47 15.94 -5.24 -7.47
N PRO A 48 16.02 -4.15 -6.70
CA PRO A 48 15.98 -4.18 -5.23
C PRO A 48 14.58 -4.54 -4.68
N ALA A 49 13.63 -4.90 -5.56
CA ALA A 49 12.25 -5.16 -5.18
C ALA A 49 12.12 -6.27 -4.14
N ILE A 50 12.91 -7.35 -4.26
CA ILE A 50 12.93 -8.44 -3.27
C ILE A 50 13.29 -7.89 -1.88
N TRP A 51 14.34 -7.09 -1.78
CA TRP A 51 14.82 -6.56 -0.50
C TRP A 51 13.79 -5.63 0.14
N PHE A 52 13.21 -4.72 -0.65
CA PHE A 52 12.16 -3.83 -0.17
C PHE A 52 10.93 -4.62 0.32
N MET A 53 10.47 -5.60 -0.46
CA MET A 53 9.31 -6.41 -0.11
C MET A 53 9.56 -7.34 1.07
N SER A 54 10.78 -7.88 1.19
CA SER A 54 11.17 -8.71 2.33
C SER A 54 11.09 -7.87 3.61
N GLY A 55 11.57 -6.62 3.59
CA GLY A 55 11.41 -5.71 4.72
C GLY A 55 9.94 -5.47 5.08
N LEU A 56 9.09 -5.19 4.07
CA LEU A 56 7.66 -4.95 4.29
C LEU A 56 6.93 -6.17 4.90
N ILE A 57 7.34 -7.39 4.53
CA ILE A 57 6.73 -8.63 5.03
C ILE A 57 7.30 -9.00 6.40
N ILE A 58 8.62 -8.98 6.59
CA ILE A 58 9.30 -9.50 7.79
C ILE A 58 9.10 -8.59 9.01
N ILE A 59 9.14 -7.26 8.82
CA ILE A 59 9.12 -6.31 9.94
C ILE A 59 7.82 -6.41 10.79
N PRO A 60 6.61 -6.53 10.22
CA PRO A 60 5.39 -6.75 11.01
C PRO A 60 5.46 -7.99 11.92
N PHE A 61 6.07 -9.09 11.49
CA PHE A 61 6.21 -10.31 12.31
C PHE A 61 7.21 -10.11 13.46
N ILE A 62 8.32 -9.41 13.20
CA ILE A 62 9.30 -9.06 14.25
C ILE A 62 8.65 -8.13 15.26
N TYR A 63 7.97 -7.08 14.81
CA TYR A 63 7.28 -6.11 15.65
C TYR A 63 6.17 -6.78 16.50
N GLY A 64 5.45 -7.73 15.90
CA GLY A 64 4.44 -8.58 16.55
C GLY A 64 4.95 -9.34 17.77
N ARG A 65 6.27 -9.56 17.89
CA ARG A 65 6.87 -10.23 19.04
C ARG A 65 6.96 -9.34 20.28
N PHE A 66 6.97 -8.03 20.09
CA PHE A 66 7.04 -7.01 21.14
C PHE A 66 5.67 -6.41 21.46
N VAL A 67 4.86 -6.19 20.42
CA VAL A 67 3.52 -5.60 20.52
C VAL A 67 2.57 -6.49 19.76
N GLN A 68 1.56 -7.03 20.45
CA GLN A 68 0.51 -7.83 19.81
C GLN A 68 -0.68 -6.91 19.51
N PRO A 69 -0.85 -6.44 18.26
CA PRO A 69 -2.05 -5.71 17.89
C PRO A 69 -3.26 -6.65 17.91
N GLU A 70 -4.39 -6.18 18.39
CA GLU A 70 -5.67 -6.88 18.20
C GLU A 70 -6.01 -6.85 16.70
N ILE A 71 -6.05 -8.03 16.09
CA ILE A 71 -6.38 -8.20 14.67
C ILE A 71 -7.82 -8.70 14.58
N GLU A 72 -8.76 -7.77 14.36
CA GLU A 72 -10.15 -8.11 14.09
C GLU A 72 -10.37 -8.36 12.60
N LEU A 73 -10.54 -9.63 12.21
CA LEU A 73 -10.86 -10.02 10.84
C LEU A 73 -12.37 -10.23 10.69
N ASN A 74 -13.08 -9.13 10.51
CA ASN A 74 -14.49 -9.13 10.13
C ASN A 74 -14.62 -9.30 8.61
N ALA A 75 -14.10 -10.39 8.03
CA ALA A 75 -14.28 -10.70 6.61
C ALA A 75 -14.08 -12.20 6.34
N SER A 76 -14.89 -12.79 5.46
CA SER A 76 -14.71 -14.19 5.07
C SER A 76 -13.48 -14.37 4.16
N PRO A 77 -12.83 -15.55 4.16
CA PRO A 77 -11.69 -15.82 3.28
C PRO A 77 -12.00 -15.58 1.79
N LEU A 78 -13.22 -15.92 1.36
CA LEU A 78 -13.66 -15.68 -0.02
C LEU A 78 -13.70 -14.19 -0.34
N MET A 79 -14.20 -13.36 0.58
CA MET A 79 -14.23 -11.92 0.40
C MET A 79 -12.83 -11.32 0.32
N MET A 80 -11.89 -11.81 1.13
CA MET A 80 -10.48 -11.39 1.06
C MET A 80 -9.84 -11.74 -0.28
N ILE A 81 -10.10 -12.94 -0.82
CA ILE A 81 -9.58 -13.35 -2.14
C ILE A 81 -10.14 -12.44 -3.24
N ILE A 82 -11.46 -12.20 -3.24
CA ILE A 82 -12.10 -11.33 -4.23
C ILE A 82 -11.55 -9.90 -4.11
N ALA A 83 -11.44 -9.36 -2.90
CA ALA A 83 -10.88 -8.04 -2.66
C ALA A 83 -9.43 -7.93 -3.16
N GLY A 84 -8.60 -8.94 -2.89
CA GLY A 84 -7.22 -9.00 -3.37
C GLY A 84 -7.11 -9.01 -4.90
N LEU A 85 -7.96 -9.78 -5.58
CA LEU A 85 -8.02 -9.80 -7.04
C LEU A 85 -8.46 -8.45 -7.62
N LEU A 86 -9.51 -7.84 -7.06
CA LEU A 86 -10.00 -6.52 -7.49
C LEU A 86 -8.93 -5.44 -7.28
N VAL A 87 -8.22 -5.45 -6.15
CA VAL A 87 -7.11 -4.53 -5.88
C VAL A 87 -5.95 -4.77 -6.86
N GLY A 88 -5.57 -6.04 -7.09
CA GLY A 88 -4.53 -6.39 -8.05
C GLY A 88 -4.85 -5.89 -9.46
N PHE A 89 -6.05 -6.17 -9.96
CA PHE A 89 -6.54 -5.68 -11.25
C PHE A 89 -6.61 -4.15 -11.30
N GLY A 90 -7.22 -3.53 -10.29
CA GLY A 90 -7.41 -2.08 -10.22
C GLY A 90 -6.09 -1.31 -10.17
N THR A 91 -5.11 -1.78 -9.42
CA THR A 91 -3.78 -1.14 -9.37
C THR A 91 -3.03 -1.26 -10.70
N ARG A 92 -3.25 -2.31 -11.48
CA ARG A 92 -2.70 -2.42 -12.84
C ARG A 92 -3.39 -1.45 -13.79
N LEU A 93 -4.72 -1.38 -13.75
CA LEU A 93 -5.51 -0.44 -14.56
C LEU A 93 -5.14 1.02 -14.26
N GLY A 94 -5.00 1.36 -12.97
CA GLY A 94 -4.58 2.68 -12.50
C GLY A 94 -3.11 3.01 -12.79
N SER A 95 -2.31 2.07 -13.31
CA SER A 95 -0.85 2.17 -13.46
C SER A 95 -0.11 2.46 -12.15
N GLY A 96 -0.67 2.04 -11.01
CA GLY A 96 -0.11 2.33 -9.70
C GLY A 96 -1.07 1.99 -8.56
N CYS A 97 -0.53 1.99 -7.35
CA CYS A 97 -1.28 1.82 -6.10
C CYS A 97 -1.22 3.11 -5.27
N THR A 98 -1.85 3.10 -4.10
CA THR A 98 -1.84 4.22 -3.15
C THR A 98 -0.43 4.58 -2.67
N SER A 99 0.50 3.63 -2.54
CA SER A 99 1.89 3.97 -2.17
C SER A 99 2.61 4.75 -3.29
N GLY A 100 2.34 4.40 -4.55
CA GLY A 100 2.93 5.07 -5.72
C GLY A 100 2.28 6.43 -6.01
N HIS A 101 0.95 6.46 -6.14
CA HIS A 101 0.22 7.70 -6.42
C HIS A 101 0.09 8.60 -5.19
N GLY A 102 -0.30 8.04 -4.05
CA GLY A 102 -0.53 8.78 -2.81
C GLY A 102 0.78 9.28 -2.20
N ILE A 103 1.64 8.37 -1.74
CA ILE A 103 2.88 8.77 -1.03
C ILE A 103 3.85 9.47 -1.99
N CYS A 104 4.27 8.81 -3.07
CA CYS A 104 5.30 9.37 -3.95
C CYS A 104 4.77 10.41 -4.94
N GLY A 105 3.60 10.15 -5.51
CA GLY A 105 3.04 10.96 -6.60
C GLY A 105 2.54 12.32 -6.16
N ILE A 106 1.78 12.38 -5.05
CA ILE A 106 1.31 13.66 -4.48
C ILE A 106 2.49 14.48 -3.95
N SER A 107 3.47 13.86 -3.30
CA SER A 107 4.68 14.56 -2.82
C SER A 107 5.48 15.22 -3.94
N ARG A 108 5.37 14.70 -5.18
CA ARG A 108 5.97 15.28 -6.39
C ARG A 108 5.02 16.21 -7.15
N LEU A 109 3.90 16.62 -6.54
CA LEU A 109 2.87 17.49 -7.10
C LEU A 109 2.31 17.00 -8.46
N SER A 110 2.25 15.67 -8.64
CA SER A 110 1.72 15.08 -9.87
C SER A 110 0.19 15.19 -9.93
N LYS A 111 -0.34 16.03 -10.82
CA LYS A 111 -1.79 16.17 -11.06
C LYS A 111 -2.47 14.82 -11.33
N ARG A 112 -1.84 13.96 -12.14
CA ARG A 112 -2.32 12.60 -12.41
C ARG A 112 -2.48 11.78 -11.13
N SER A 113 -1.49 11.84 -10.24
CA SER A 113 -1.49 11.06 -9.01
C SER A 113 -2.47 11.58 -7.96
N ILE A 114 -2.67 12.91 -7.92
CA ILE A 114 -3.71 13.54 -7.10
C ILE A 114 -5.09 13.05 -7.55
N LEU A 115 -5.39 13.12 -8.86
CA LEU A 115 -6.65 12.62 -9.40
C LEU A 115 -6.85 11.12 -9.13
N ALA A 116 -5.84 10.29 -9.39
CA ALA A 116 -5.91 8.85 -9.13
C ALA A 116 -6.19 8.55 -7.64
N THR A 117 -5.50 9.23 -6.73
CA THR A 117 -5.68 9.03 -5.29
C THR A 117 -7.08 9.46 -4.83
N MET A 118 -7.60 10.59 -5.34
CA MET A 118 -8.97 11.01 -5.05
C MET A 118 -9.99 9.98 -5.53
N SER A 119 -9.81 9.43 -6.73
CA SER A 119 -10.70 8.37 -7.25
C SER A 119 -10.64 7.09 -6.40
N PHE A 120 -9.44 6.67 -5.96
CA PHE A 120 -9.29 5.50 -5.08
C PHE A 120 -9.98 5.71 -3.74
N MET A 121 -9.78 6.89 -3.12
CA MET A 121 -10.42 7.23 -1.84
C MET A 121 -11.94 7.30 -1.99
N PHE A 122 -12.44 7.94 -3.05
CA PHE A 122 -13.87 8.01 -3.34
C PHE A 122 -14.49 6.63 -3.51
N ALA A 123 -13.88 5.76 -4.31
CA ALA A 123 -14.35 4.38 -4.49
C ALA A 123 -14.34 3.61 -3.15
N GLY A 124 -13.33 3.82 -2.31
CA GLY A 124 -13.26 3.26 -0.96
C GLY A 124 -14.42 3.72 -0.08
N PHE A 125 -14.70 5.02 -0.04
CA PHE A 125 -15.82 5.58 0.72
C PHE A 125 -17.16 5.02 0.26
N VAL A 126 -17.40 4.98 -1.07
CA VAL A 126 -18.62 4.39 -1.65
C VAL A 126 -18.74 2.91 -1.28
N THR A 127 -17.65 2.15 -1.37
CA THR A 127 -17.64 0.72 -1.04
C THR A 127 -17.98 0.49 0.43
N VAL A 128 -17.36 1.23 1.34
CA VAL A 128 -17.66 1.13 2.78
C VAL A 128 -19.12 1.50 3.07
N TYR A 129 -19.62 2.57 2.44
CA TYR A 129 -21.01 3.00 2.60
C TYR A 129 -21.99 1.92 2.14
N MET A 130 -21.77 1.36 0.94
CA MET A 130 -22.60 0.27 0.41
C MET A 130 -22.59 -0.96 1.31
N ILE A 131 -21.41 -1.38 1.77
CA ILE A 131 -21.28 -2.58 2.61
C ILE A 131 -21.97 -2.36 3.97
N ARG A 132 -21.63 -1.28 4.68
CA ARG A 132 -22.12 -1.05 6.04
C ARG A 132 -23.59 -0.62 6.10
N HIS A 133 -24.04 0.24 5.19
CA HIS A 133 -25.37 0.86 5.30
C HIS A 133 -26.42 0.27 4.35
N VAL A 134 -26.02 -0.31 3.21
CA VAL A 134 -26.98 -0.88 2.26
C VAL A 134 -27.11 -2.39 2.44
N THR A 135 -25.99 -3.12 2.52
CA THR A 135 -26.04 -4.57 2.70
C THR A 135 -26.15 -4.99 4.17
N GLY A 136 -25.83 -4.10 5.12
CA GLY A 136 -25.78 -4.42 6.55
C GLY A 136 -24.75 -5.48 6.90
N ALA A 137 -23.75 -5.69 6.04
CA ALA A 137 -22.64 -6.59 6.30
C ALA A 137 -21.65 -5.88 7.24
N PHE A 138 -21.32 -6.58 8.33
CA PHE A 138 -20.46 -6.16 9.46
C PHE A 138 -21.14 -5.24 10.48
#